data_AF-N4V9K5-F1
#
_entry.id   AF-N4V9K5-F1
#
_cell.length_a   1.000
_cell.length_b   1.000
_cell.length_c   1.000
_cell.angle_alpha   90.00
_cell.angle_beta   90.00
_cell.angle_gamma   90.00
#
_symmetry.space_group_name_H-M   'P 1'
#
loop_
_entity.id
_entity.type
_entity.pdbx_description
1 polymer ?
#
loop_
_entity_poly.entity_id
_entity_poly.type
_entity_poly.pdbx_seq_one_letter_code
_entity_poly.pdbx_strand_id
1 'polypeptide(L)'
;MADDTVRQRKSKKDTSEDEDNLFAGTPAEHSRGAVAQPTKKKSKKSKRSKDDDYSDEYSPWVDILRVLSFLALASCALSYLISNGESFFWGFQDKPWYLKVDYWKAKFNGPLVLTPEQLLQYDGSDPEKPIYLAINHTIFDVSANPRIYGPGGSYNVFAGHDASRGFVTGCFLDDRTPDMRGVEEMFLPLDDPEVDRHWTFDEMRALQQEELEVARQKVHDGLKHWVDFFRKSGKYLEVGRVKREDGWLEKTKQPKLCQRAQEGRVRRKVPGEEKKN
;
A
#
# COMPACT_ATOMS: atom_id res chain seq x y z
N MET A 1 31.61 -35.32 -46.16
CA MET A 1 30.56 -36.17 -46.77
C MET A 1 29.26 -35.48 -46.41
N ALA A 2 28.68 -34.65 -47.29
CA ALA A 2 27.91 -35.07 -48.48
C ALA A 2 26.78 -36.03 -48.06
N ASP A 3 25.52 -35.86 -48.43
CA ASP A 3 24.79 -34.80 -49.11
C ASP A 3 23.30 -35.19 -48.98
N ASP A 4 22.40 -34.23 -49.19
CA ASP A 4 21.18 -34.34 -50.03
C ASP A 4 20.27 -35.61 -49.96
N THR A 5 18.94 -35.54 -50.02
CA THR A 5 18.08 -34.73 -50.91
C THR A 5 16.60 -35.04 -50.57
N VAL A 6 15.71 -34.06 -50.41
CA VAL A 6 14.81 -33.47 -51.45
C VAL A 6 13.62 -34.38 -51.85
N ARG A 7 12.38 -33.84 -51.83
CA ARG A 7 11.59 -33.41 -53.02
C ARG A 7 10.15 -32.99 -52.62
N GLN A 8 9.82 -31.69 -52.65
CA GLN A 8 9.14 -30.92 -53.73
C GLN A 8 7.60 -31.08 -53.75
N ARG A 9 6.75 -30.11 -54.15
CA ARG A 9 6.77 -28.88 -54.99
C ARG A 9 5.58 -28.01 -54.49
N LYS A 10 5.61 -26.68 -54.31
CA LYS A 10 5.82 -25.52 -55.20
C LYS A 10 4.79 -25.32 -56.32
N SER A 11 4.00 -24.23 -56.23
CA SER A 11 3.82 -23.17 -57.25
C SER A 11 2.67 -22.21 -56.85
N LYS A 12 2.61 -20.89 -57.12
CA LYS A 12 3.54 -19.85 -57.63
C LYS A 12 2.66 -18.57 -57.82
N LYS A 13 3.15 -17.38 -57.39
CA LYS A 13 2.96 -16.00 -57.94
C LYS A 13 1.52 -15.43 -58.09
N ASP A 14 1.25 -14.13 -58.13
CA ASP A 14 2.03 -12.88 -58.23
C ASP A 14 1.13 -11.68 -57.84
N THR A 15 1.75 -10.62 -57.30
CA THR A 15 1.50 -9.16 -57.47
C THR A 15 0.12 -8.59 -57.86
N SER A 16 -0.36 -7.56 -57.14
CA SER A 16 -0.31 -6.10 -57.50
C SER A 16 -1.52 -5.30 -56.96
N GLU A 17 -1.21 -4.16 -56.30
CA GLU A 17 -1.81 -2.82 -56.46
C GLU A 17 -3.33 -2.56 -56.23
N ASP A 18 -3.56 -1.65 -55.27
CA ASP A 18 -4.31 -0.38 -55.40
C ASP A 18 -5.86 -0.29 -55.42
N GLU A 19 -6.31 0.58 -54.48
CA GLU A 19 -7.34 1.63 -54.58
C GLU A 19 -8.86 1.28 -54.52
N ASP A 20 -9.50 1.86 -53.50
CA ASP A 20 -10.70 2.69 -53.54
C ASP A 20 -11.77 2.44 -54.61
N ASN A 21 -13.01 2.16 -54.17
CA ASN A 21 -14.13 3.13 -54.21
C ASN A 21 -15.53 2.50 -54.19
N LEU A 22 -16.43 3.24 -53.52
CA LEU A 22 -17.81 3.57 -53.92
C LEU A 22 -18.64 2.48 -54.60
N PHE A 23 -19.69 2.03 -53.92
CA PHE A 23 -20.88 1.53 -54.60
C PHE A 23 -22.11 2.35 -54.21
N ALA A 24 -22.48 3.25 -55.11
CA ALA A 24 -23.78 3.87 -55.18
C ALA A 24 -24.70 3.05 -56.11
N GLY A 25 -25.97 2.93 -55.74
CA GLY A 25 -27.08 3.16 -56.67
C GLY A 25 -27.82 1.99 -57.31
N THR A 26 -29.09 1.84 -56.88
CA THR A 26 -30.32 1.58 -57.70
C THR A 26 -30.51 0.20 -58.36
N PRO A 27 -31.70 -0.18 -58.91
CA PRO A 27 -32.97 0.56 -59.13
C PRO A 27 -34.31 -0.22 -58.85
N ALA A 28 -35.43 0.46 -59.20
CA ALA A 28 -36.71 -0.05 -59.73
C ALA A 28 -37.88 -0.26 -58.74
N GLU A 29 -39.15 -0.12 -59.11
CA GLU A 29 -39.94 0.85 -59.88
C GLU A 29 -41.43 0.46 -59.68
N HIS A 30 -42.35 1.42 -59.75
CA HIS A 30 -43.77 1.30 -60.13
C HIS A 30 -44.83 0.49 -59.33
N SER A 31 -45.82 1.21 -58.77
CA SER A 31 -47.25 1.25 -59.23
C SER A 31 -48.14 1.99 -58.21
N ARG A 32 -48.65 3.20 -58.55
CA ARG A 32 -50.05 3.55 -58.96
C ARG A 32 -51.18 3.21 -57.97
N GLY A 33 -51.89 4.24 -57.49
CA GLY A 33 -53.24 4.17 -56.92
C GLY A 33 -53.69 5.46 -56.24
N ALA A 34 -54.61 6.21 -56.86
CA ALA A 34 -55.14 7.51 -56.43
C ALA A 34 -56.23 7.40 -55.34
N VAL A 35 -56.52 8.50 -54.61
CA VAL A 35 -57.85 9.17 -54.52
C VAL A 35 -57.90 10.22 -53.39
N ALA A 36 -58.47 11.39 -53.74
CA ALA A 36 -59.14 12.44 -52.95
C ALA A 36 -58.36 13.43 -52.03
N GLN A 37 -58.39 14.71 -52.43
CA GLN A 37 -58.31 15.90 -51.54
C GLN A 37 -59.71 16.23 -50.99
N PRO A 38 -59.81 17.11 -49.95
CA PRO A 38 -60.10 18.50 -50.29
C PRO A 38 -59.37 19.57 -49.43
N THR A 39 -58.71 20.49 -50.16
CA THR A 39 -58.80 21.97 -50.08
C THR A 39 -58.42 22.78 -48.82
N LYS A 40 -57.52 23.76 -49.09
CA LYS A 40 -57.44 25.17 -48.59
C LYS A 40 -56.91 25.35 -47.15
N LYS A 41 -55.94 26.24 -46.84
CA LYS A 41 -55.50 27.50 -47.46
C LYS A 41 -54.05 27.81 -47.04
N LYS A 42 -53.28 28.38 -47.97
CA LYS A 42 -51.96 29.01 -47.75
C LYS A 42 -52.12 30.36 -47.04
N SER A 43 -51.16 30.72 -46.19
CA SER A 43 -50.52 32.05 -46.27
C SER A 43 -49.05 31.94 -45.87
N LYS A 44 -48.20 32.39 -46.79
CA LYS A 44 -46.73 32.41 -46.74
C LYS A 44 -46.32 33.87 -46.72
N LYS A 45 -45.49 34.28 -45.75
CA LYS A 45 -44.54 35.43 -45.73
C LYS A 45 -44.29 35.81 -44.27
N SER A 46 -43.11 36.23 -43.82
CA SER A 46 -41.85 36.54 -44.49
C SER A 46 -40.73 36.54 -43.45
N LYS A 47 -39.55 36.13 -43.90
CA LYS A 47 -38.23 36.37 -43.30
C LYS A 47 -38.09 37.82 -42.80
N ARG A 48 -37.66 38.01 -41.54
CA ARG A 48 -36.95 39.21 -41.10
C ARG A 48 -35.92 38.81 -40.05
N SER A 49 -34.67 39.17 -40.34
CA SER A 49 -33.48 39.02 -39.52
C SER A 49 -33.65 39.69 -38.15
N LYS A 50 -33.08 39.05 -37.13
CA LYS A 50 -32.54 39.78 -35.98
C LYS A 50 -31.32 39.02 -35.48
N ASP A 51 -30.18 39.66 -35.69
CA ASP A 51 -28.89 39.34 -35.12
C ASP A 51 -28.96 39.38 -33.59
N ASP A 52 -28.00 38.67 -32.99
CA ASP A 52 -27.49 38.82 -31.63
C ASP A 52 -28.46 38.50 -30.49
N ASP A 53 -28.45 37.22 -30.08
CA ASP A 53 -28.62 36.88 -28.66
C ASP A 53 -27.69 35.71 -28.32
N TYR A 54 -26.40 36.01 -28.28
CA TYR A 54 -25.45 35.18 -27.54
C TYR A 54 -25.54 35.64 -26.08
N SER A 55 -26.62 35.28 -25.41
CA SER A 55 -26.71 35.42 -23.96
C SER A 55 -25.80 34.36 -23.36
N ASP A 56 -24.53 34.71 -23.14
CA ASP A 56 -23.71 34.03 -22.13
C ASP A 56 -24.55 34.03 -20.85
N GLU A 57 -25.05 32.86 -20.44
CA GLU A 57 -25.70 32.69 -19.16
C GLU A 57 -24.70 33.10 -18.08
N TYR A 58 -24.86 34.32 -17.58
CA TYR A 58 -24.08 34.84 -16.47
C TYR A 58 -24.31 33.92 -15.26
N SER A 59 -23.34 33.05 -15.02
CA SER A 59 -23.32 32.14 -13.88
C SER A 59 -22.34 32.70 -12.85
N PRO A 60 -22.83 33.31 -11.75
CA PRO A 60 -21.98 33.81 -10.68
C PRO A 60 -21.02 32.74 -10.16
N TRP A 61 -21.41 31.46 -10.22
CA TRP A 61 -20.54 30.33 -9.86
C TRP A 61 -19.37 30.15 -10.79
N VAL A 62 -19.55 30.34 -12.11
CA VAL A 62 -18.47 30.26 -13.09
C VAL A 62 -17.50 31.43 -12.91
N ASP A 63 -17.99 32.63 -12.64
CA ASP A 63 -17.12 33.78 -12.37
C ASP A 63 -16.41 33.67 -11.01
N ILE A 64 -17.08 33.20 -9.97
CA ILE A 64 -16.44 32.89 -8.68
C ILE A 64 -15.36 31.83 -8.88
N LEU A 65 -15.64 30.75 -9.61
CA LEU A 65 -14.68 29.69 -9.89
C LEU A 65 -13.51 30.22 -10.75
N ARG A 66 -13.78 31.06 -11.74
CA ARG A 66 -12.77 31.70 -12.59
C ARG A 66 -11.86 32.62 -11.77
N VAL A 67 -12.41 33.48 -10.91
CA VAL A 67 -11.63 34.37 -10.03
C VAL A 67 -10.84 33.56 -9.01
N LEU A 68 -11.44 32.57 -8.34
CA LEU A 68 -10.74 31.70 -7.40
C LEU A 68 -9.61 30.92 -8.07
N SER A 69 -9.81 30.43 -9.30
CA SER A 69 -8.76 29.75 -10.07
C SER A 69 -7.60 30.69 -10.40
N PHE A 70 -7.91 31.93 -10.78
CA PHE A 70 -6.89 32.95 -11.09
C PHE A 70 -6.11 33.35 -9.85
N LEU A 71 -6.80 33.52 -8.72
CA LEU A 71 -6.22 33.88 -7.43
C LEU A 71 -5.37 32.73 -6.87
N ALA A 72 -5.80 31.48 -7.05
CA ALA A 72 -5.02 30.30 -6.72
C ALA A 72 -3.75 30.19 -7.58
N LEU A 73 -3.86 30.38 -8.90
CA LEU A 73 -2.70 30.37 -9.81
C LEU A 73 -1.71 31.50 -9.49
N ALA A 74 -2.21 32.71 -9.25
CA ALA A 74 -1.38 33.85 -8.84
C ALA A 74 -0.70 33.59 -7.49
N SER A 75 -1.40 32.99 -6.53
CA SER A 75 -0.84 32.62 -5.22
C SER A 75 0.24 31.53 -5.34
N CYS A 76 0.03 30.50 -6.18
CA CYS A 76 1.02 29.47 -6.45
C CYS A 76 2.25 30.03 -7.18
N ALA A 77 2.06 30.92 -8.15
CA ALA A 77 3.15 31.59 -8.87
C ALA A 77 3.97 32.49 -7.94
N LEU A 78 3.31 33.25 -7.07
CA LEU A 78 3.97 34.09 -6.08
C LEU A 78 4.72 33.24 -5.04
N SER A 79 4.14 32.13 -4.59
CA SER A 79 4.81 31.15 -3.72
C SER A 79 6.06 30.58 -4.38
N TYR A 80 5.99 30.21 -5.66
CA TYR A 80 7.12 29.67 -6.42
C TYR A 80 8.25 30.70 -6.59
N LEU A 81 7.90 31.95 -6.87
CA LEU A 81 8.86 33.06 -6.97
C LEU A 81 9.53 33.37 -5.63
N ILE A 82 8.78 33.41 -4.53
CA ILE A 82 9.32 33.68 -3.18
C ILE A 82 10.17 32.51 -2.68
N SER A 83 9.80 31.28 -3.02
CA SER A 83 10.52 30.06 -2.60
C SER A 83 11.70 29.70 -3.50
N ASN A 84 12.15 30.58 -4.40
CA ASN A 84 13.21 30.31 -5.39
C ASN A 84 13.02 28.96 -6.12
N GLY A 85 11.78 28.62 -6.45
CA GLY A 85 11.43 27.39 -7.19
C GLY A 85 11.23 26.12 -6.36
N GLU A 86 11.34 26.17 -5.03
CA GLU A 86 11.26 24.96 -4.20
C GLU A 86 9.83 24.49 -3.91
N SER A 87 8.81 25.35 -4.00
CA SER A 87 7.43 24.95 -3.69
C SER A 87 6.35 25.70 -4.47
N PHE A 88 5.47 24.95 -5.12
CA PHE A 88 4.27 25.46 -5.81
C PHE A 88 3.09 25.74 -4.86
N PHE A 89 3.10 25.16 -3.65
CA PHE A 89 1.99 25.26 -2.68
C PHE A 89 2.50 25.62 -1.29
N TRP A 90 2.86 26.90 -1.10
CA TRP A 90 3.12 27.53 0.19
C TRP A 90 4.09 26.79 1.12
N GLY A 91 5.10 26.10 0.58
CA GLY A 91 6.14 25.48 1.38
C GLY A 91 5.66 24.42 2.38
N PHE A 92 4.51 23.75 2.18
CA PHE A 92 4.10 22.64 3.04
C PHE A 92 5.10 21.47 2.94
N GLN A 93 6.12 21.49 3.80
CA GLN A 93 7.15 20.45 3.89
C GLN A 93 6.55 19.12 4.39
N ASP A 94 5.54 19.18 5.26
CA ASP A 94 4.77 18.02 5.73
C ASP A 94 3.34 18.06 5.16
N LYS A 95 3.18 17.56 3.92
CA LYS A 95 1.84 17.40 3.33
C LYS A 95 1.01 16.44 4.19
N PRO A 96 -0.20 16.83 4.65
CA PRO A 96 -1.09 15.92 5.36
C PRO A 96 -1.41 14.70 4.49
N TRP A 97 -1.75 13.58 5.14
CA TRP A 97 -1.86 12.26 4.49
C TRP A 97 -2.76 12.24 3.24
N TYR A 98 -3.82 13.05 3.19
CA TYR A 98 -4.73 13.14 2.05
C TYR A 98 -4.19 13.95 0.86
N LEU A 99 -3.10 14.69 1.02
CA LEU A 99 -2.41 15.40 -0.08
C LEU A 99 -1.25 14.59 -0.67
N LYS A 100 -0.94 13.42 -0.11
CA LYS A 100 0.09 12.53 -0.64
C LYS A 100 -0.48 11.72 -1.81
N VAL A 101 0.19 11.79 -2.97
CA VAL A 101 -0.21 11.02 -4.16
C VAL A 101 -0.19 9.51 -3.86
N ASP A 102 0.77 9.06 -3.04
CA ASP A 102 0.94 7.65 -2.71
C ASP A 102 -0.21 7.09 -1.88
N TYR A 103 -0.86 7.92 -1.05
CA TYR A 103 -2.08 7.55 -0.32
C TYR A 103 -3.20 7.17 -1.29
N TRP A 104 -3.47 8.02 -2.29
CA TRP A 104 -4.51 7.77 -3.28
C TRP A 104 -4.15 6.60 -4.20
N LYS A 105 -2.88 6.47 -4.60
CA LYS A 105 -2.39 5.31 -5.34
C LYS A 105 -2.66 4.01 -4.59
N ALA A 106 -2.30 3.93 -3.30
CA ALA A 106 -2.57 2.76 -2.47
C ALA A 106 -4.09 2.48 -2.35
N LYS A 107 -4.90 3.54 -2.24
CA LYS A 107 -6.36 3.40 -2.15
C LYS A 107 -6.98 2.83 -3.44
N PHE A 108 -6.50 3.24 -4.61
CA PHE A 108 -7.04 2.83 -5.90
C PHE A 108 -6.46 1.50 -6.42
N ASN A 109 -5.19 1.21 -6.14
CA ASN A 109 -4.51 0.00 -6.63
C ASN A 109 -4.83 -1.28 -5.82
N GLY A 110 -5.59 -1.15 -4.72
CA GLY A 110 -5.92 -2.25 -3.84
C GLY A 110 -4.77 -2.63 -2.89
N PRO A 111 -4.98 -3.61 -2.01
CA PRO A 111 -3.98 -4.02 -1.03
C PRO A 111 -2.78 -4.68 -1.71
N LEU A 112 -1.60 -4.12 -1.50
CA LEU A 112 -0.35 -4.68 -1.98
C LEU A 112 -0.08 -6.03 -1.31
N VAL A 113 0.25 -7.07 -2.08
CA VAL A 113 0.61 -8.37 -1.54
C VAL A 113 2.03 -8.70 -1.98
N LEU A 114 2.97 -8.71 -1.05
CA LEU A 114 4.38 -9.01 -1.31
C LEU A 114 4.80 -10.31 -0.64
N THR A 115 5.66 -11.06 -1.30
CA THR A 115 6.43 -12.14 -0.65
C THR A 115 7.57 -11.55 0.19
N PRO A 116 8.13 -12.30 1.16
CA PRO A 116 9.29 -11.85 1.91
C PRO A 116 10.45 -11.45 1.01
N GLU A 117 10.70 -12.19 -0.09
CA GLU A 117 11.78 -11.89 -1.03
C GLU A 117 11.53 -10.58 -1.81
N GLN A 118 10.27 -10.30 -2.15
CA GLN A 118 9.92 -9.03 -2.80
C GLN A 118 9.99 -7.86 -1.82
N LEU A 119 9.64 -8.08 -0.55
CA LEU A 119 9.69 -7.03 0.47
C LEU A 119 11.12 -6.50 0.66
N LEU A 120 12.13 -7.35 0.55
CA LEU A 120 13.56 -6.97 0.66
C LEU A 120 13.99 -5.89 -0.32
N GLN A 121 13.30 -5.74 -1.46
CA GLN A 121 13.60 -4.73 -2.48
C GLN A 121 13.19 -3.31 -2.06
N TYR A 122 12.50 -3.16 -0.93
CA TYR A 122 11.97 -1.92 -0.39
C TYR A 122 12.67 -1.54 0.93
N ASP A 123 13.98 -1.76 0.99
CA ASP A 123 14.87 -1.43 2.11
C ASP A 123 15.28 0.07 2.16
N GLY A 124 14.95 0.81 1.10
CA GLY A 124 15.32 2.22 0.93
C GLY A 124 16.70 2.44 0.29
N SER A 125 17.38 1.39 -0.18
CA SER A 125 18.62 1.51 -0.95
C SER A 125 18.38 2.19 -2.30
N ASP A 126 17.24 1.92 -2.93
CA ASP A 126 16.81 2.57 -4.17
C ASP A 126 15.98 3.84 -3.85
N PRO A 127 16.44 5.04 -4.20
CA PRO A 127 15.73 6.29 -3.88
C PRO A 127 14.42 6.48 -4.67
N GLU A 128 14.23 5.73 -5.75
CA GLU A 128 12.98 5.74 -6.53
C GLU A 128 11.88 4.86 -5.93
N LYS A 129 12.23 3.96 -5.00
CA LYS A 129 11.29 3.04 -4.37
C LYS A 129 10.88 3.56 -2.98
N PRO A 130 9.62 3.30 -2.57
CA PRO A 130 9.22 3.54 -1.20
C PRO A 130 9.94 2.59 -0.24
N ILE A 131 10.03 2.98 1.02
CA ILE A 131 10.59 2.19 2.12
C ILE A 131 9.43 1.48 2.82
N TYR A 132 9.46 0.15 2.81
CA TYR A 132 8.43 -0.67 3.44
C TYR A 132 8.93 -1.37 4.69
N LEU A 133 8.03 -1.54 5.63
CA LEU A 133 8.25 -2.27 6.87
C LEU A 133 7.03 -3.13 7.14
N ALA A 134 7.22 -4.41 7.46
CA ALA A 134 6.12 -5.27 7.87
C ALA A 134 6.09 -5.50 9.37
N ILE A 135 4.88 -5.44 9.95
CA ILE A 135 4.60 -5.80 11.34
C ILE A 135 3.31 -6.60 11.36
N ASN A 136 3.36 -7.76 12.01
CA ASN A 136 2.32 -8.78 12.04
C ASN A 136 1.76 -9.06 10.64
N HIS A 137 2.67 -9.32 9.68
CA HIS A 137 2.36 -9.53 8.26
C HIS A 137 1.66 -8.37 7.55
N THR A 138 1.52 -7.20 8.19
CA THR A 138 0.91 -6.01 7.59
C THR A 138 2.03 -5.08 7.13
N ILE A 139 1.98 -4.64 5.88
CA ILE A 139 2.99 -3.78 5.27
C ILE A 139 2.61 -2.32 5.49
N PHE A 140 3.54 -1.56 6.07
CA PHE A 140 3.44 -0.13 6.29
C PHE A 140 4.46 0.61 5.42
N ASP A 141 4.01 1.70 4.80
CA ASP A 141 4.87 2.66 4.12
C ASP A 141 5.48 3.63 5.13
N VAL A 142 6.81 3.52 5.28
CA VAL A 142 7.62 4.33 6.19
C VAL A 142 8.48 5.36 5.45
N SER A 143 8.23 5.56 4.15
CA SER A 143 8.91 6.56 3.30
C SER A 143 8.72 8.00 3.80
N ALA A 144 7.72 8.24 4.64
CA ALA A 144 7.51 9.53 5.28
C ALA A 144 8.66 9.94 6.22
N ASN A 145 9.50 9.00 6.67
CA ASN A 145 10.64 9.30 7.55
C ASN A 145 11.91 8.52 7.14
N PRO A 146 12.53 8.88 5.99
CA PRO A 146 13.69 8.19 5.46
C PRO A 146 14.93 8.37 6.35
N ARG A 147 14.96 9.39 7.23
CA ARG A 147 16.05 9.57 8.20
C ARG A 147 16.14 8.42 9.20
N ILE A 148 15.00 7.81 9.54
CA ILE A 148 14.93 6.73 10.55
C ILE A 148 15.03 5.35 9.89
N TYR A 149 14.31 5.15 8.79
CA TYR A 149 14.19 3.84 8.14
C TYR A 149 15.02 3.68 6.85
N GLY A 150 15.46 4.77 6.23
CA GLY A 150 16.32 4.73 5.06
C GLY A 150 17.78 4.46 5.40
N PRO A 151 18.66 4.32 4.39
CA PRO A 151 20.06 3.94 4.58
C PRO A 151 20.78 4.81 5.61
N GLY A 152 21.44 4.17 6.58
CA GLY A 152 22.13 4.84 7.69
C GLY A 152 21.22 5.28 8.85
N GLY A 153 19.90 5.09 8.76
CA GLY A 153 18.96 5.30 9.85
C GLY A 153 19.04 4.21 10.92
N SER A 154 18.67 4.55 12.16
CA SER A 154 18.75 3.61 13.30
C SER A 154 17.80 2.42 13.20
N TYR A 155 16.72 2.54 12.41
CA TYR A 155 15.73 1.47 12.18
C TYR A 155 15.81 0.92 10.75
N ASN A 156 16.86 1.25 9.98
CA ASN A 156 17.04 0.75 8.62
C ASN A 156 17.11 -0.78 8.53
N VAL A 157 17.61 -1.43 9.60
CA VAL A 157 17.68 -2.89 9.72
C VAL A 157 16.32 -3.59 9.57
N PHE A 158 15.22 -2.85 9.77
CA PHE A 158 13.86 -3.36 9.62
C PHE A 158 13.24 -3.10 8.26
N ALA A 159 13.80 -2.16 7.48
CA ALA A 159 13.31 -1.86 6.16
C ALA A 159 13.41 -3.11 5.27
N GLY A 160 12.37 -3.36 4.49
CA GLY A 160 12.23 -4.54 3.65
C GLY A 160 12.00 -5.87 4.39
N HIS A 161 11.79 -5.86 5.71
CA HIS A 161 11.61 -7.08 6.51
C HIS A 161 10.30 -7.07 7.30
N ASP A 162 9.88 -8.25 7.74
CA ASP A 162 8.84 -8.40 8.76
C ASP A 162 9.52 -8.42 10.13
N ALA A 163 9.44 -7.28 10.82
CA ALA A 163 10.18 -6.98 12.04
C ALA A 163 9.38 -7.26 13.32
N SER A 164 8.27 -8.00 13.22
CA SER A 164 7.35 -8.23 14.35
C SER A 164 8.06 -8.71 15.61
N ARG A 165 8.94 -9.70 15.48
CA ARG A 165 9.68 -10.26 16.61
C ARG A 165 10.66 -9.24 17.19
N GLY A 166 11.46 -8.59 16.34
CA GLY A 166 12.46 -7.61 16.77
C GLY A 166 11.89 -6.38 17.49
N PHE A 167 10.68 -5.95 17.16
CA PHE A 167 9.99 -4.88 17.90
C PHE A 167 9.56 -5.31 19.31
N VAL A 168 9.21 -6.58 19.50
CA VAL A 168 8.82 -7.11 20.82
C VAL A 168 10.04 -7.47 21.66
N THR A 169 11.05 -8.13 21.08
CA THR A 169 12.26 -8.55 21.80
C THR A 169 13.27 -7.43 22.02
N GLY A 170 13.19 -6.35 21.23
CA GLY A 170 14.18 -5.28 21.22
C GLY A 170 15.51 -5.66 20.58
N CYS A 171 15.55 -6.78 19.84
CA CYS A 171 16.75 -7.32 19.19
C CYS A 171 16.69 -7.14 17.68
N PHE A 172 17.23 -6.02 17.20
CA PHE A 172 16.92 -5.55 15.85
C PHE A 172 17.66 -6.29 14.72
N LEU A 173 18.86 -6.82 15.00
CA LEU A 173 19.69 -7.51 13.99
C LEU A 173 19.29 -8.98 13.80
N ASP A 174 19.05 -9.67 14.92
CA ASP A 174 18.83 -11.12 14.95
C ASP A 174 17.36 -11.49 14.68
N ASP A 175 16.40 -10.66 15.13
CA ASP A 175 14.97 -10.99 15.12
C ASP A 175 14.17 -10.30 13.99
N ARG A 176 14.69 -10.32 12.76
CA ARG A 176 14.02 -9.80 11.55
C ARG A 176 13.02 -10.80 10.96
N THR A 177 12.19 -11.39 11.82
CA THR A 177 11.22 -12.43 11.48
C THR A 177 9.85 -12.13 12.09
N PRO A 178 8.74 -12.59 11.47
CA PRO A 178 7.43 -12.54 12.10
C PRO A 178 7.21 -13.60 13.18
N ASP A 179 8.12 -14.58 13.30
CA ASP A 179 7.91 -15.74 14.17
C ASP A 179 8.00 -15.37 15.66
N MET A 180 6.85 -15.39 16.34
CA MET A 180 6.73 -15.06 17.75
C MET A 180 6.96 -16.24 18.69
N ARG A 181 7.21 -17.45 18.18
CA ARG A 181 7.45 -18.64 19.02
C ARG A 181 8.72 -18.45 19.87
N GLY A 182 8.63 -18.77 21.15
CA GLY A 182 9.75 -18.65 22.09
C GLY A 182 10.02 -17.22 22.56
N VAL A 183 9.26 -16.23 22.13
CA VAL A 183 9.34 -14.88 22.73
C VAL A 183 8.78 -14.91 24.15
N GLU A 184 7.90 -15.86 24.47
CA GLU A 184 7.39 -16.05 25.84
C GLU A 184 8.52 -16.26 26.86
N GLU A 185 9.62 -16.91 26.44
CA GLU A 185 10.79 -17.17 27.28
C GLU A 185 11.40 -15.88 27.85
N MET A 186 11.27 -14.75 27.13
CA MET A 186 11.73 -13.44 27.61
C MET A 186 10.99 -12.96 28.86
N PHE A 187 9.72 -13.35 29.00
CA PHE A 187 8.88 -12.95 30.13
C PHE A 187 8.81 -14.03 31.22
N LEU A 188 9.33 -15.23 30.94
CA LEU A 188 9.41 -16.30 31.91
C LEU A 188 10.59 -16.10 32.85
N PRO A 189 10.38 -16.28 34.17
CA PRO A 189 11.47 -16.26 35.12
C PRO A 189 12.55 -17.31 34.83
N LEU A 190 13.75 -17.09 35.37
CA LEU A 190 14.80 -18.11 35.39
C LEU A 190 14.54 -19.08 36.55
N ASP A 191 14.66 -20.38 36.26
CA ASP A 191 14.61 -21.44 37.26
C ASP A 191 15.83 -21.35 38.18
N ASP A 192 15.61 -21.42 39.48
CA ASP A 192 16.65 -21.36 40.51
C ASP A 192 16.38 -22.48 41.54
N PRO A 193 17.26 -23.48 41.66
CA PRO A 193 17.08 -24.59 42.58
C PRO A 193 16.94 -24.20 44.05
N GLU A 194 17.35 -23.01 44.48
CA GLU A 194 17.16 -22.54 45.85
C GLU A 194 15.75 -21.99 46.06
N VAL A 195 15.28 -21.17 45.11
CA VAL A 195 13.95 -20.54 45.17
C VAL A 195 12.86 -21.58 44.91
N ASP A 196 13.06 -22.45 43.92
CA ASP A 196 12.09 -23.44 43.48
C ASP A 196 11.78 -24.49 44.56
N ARG A 197 12.65 -24.69 45.56
CA ARG A 197 12.40 -25.59 46.71
C ARG A 197 11.25 -25.15 47.62
N HIS A 198 10.83 -23.90 47.53
CA HIS A 198 9.76 -23.36 48.39
C HIS A 198 8.36 -23.80 47.95
N TRP A 199 8.21 -24.35 46.75
CA TRP A 199 6.93 -24.87 46.25
C TRP A 199 6.91 -26.39 46.22
N THR A 200 5.72 -26.96 46.41
CA THR A 200 5.48 -28.36 46.07
C THR A 200 5.42 -28.55 44.55
N PHE A 201 5.57 -29.79 44.10
CA PHE A 201 5.56 -30.11 42.67
C PHE A 201 4.26 -29.71 41.95
N ASP A 202 3.11 -29.92 42.59
CA ASP A 202 1.81 -29.58 42.01
C ASP A 202 1.59 -28.06 41.98
N GLU A 203 1.99 -27.35 43.03
CA GLU A 203 1.97 -25.89 43.08
C GLU A 203 2.89 -25.27 42.03
N MET A 204 4.08 -25.83 41.84
CA MET A 204 5.05 -25.36 40.84
C MET A 204 4.53 -25.54 39.42
N ARG A 205 3.87 -26.67 39.13
CA ARG A 205 3.26 -26.90 37.82
C ARG A 205 2.16 -25.88 37.53
N ALA A 206 1.31 -25.60 38.52
CA ALA A 206 0.25 -24.60 38.38
C ALA A 206 0.85 -23.20 38.17
N LEU A 207 1.85 -22.83 38.96
CA LEU A 207 2.56 -21.56 38.82
C LEU A 207 3.18 -21.39 37.42
N GLN A 208 3.87 -22.41 36.91
CA GLN A 208 4.47 -22.37 35.57
C GLN A 208 3.43 -22.20 34.46
N GLN A 209 2.25 -22.80 34.62
CA GLN A 209 1.14 -22.62 33.67
C GLN A 209 0.63 -21.18 33.69
N GLU A 210 0.42 -20.61 34.88
CA GLU A 210 0.02 -19.20 35.04
C GLU A 210 1.09 -18.24 34.49
N GLU A 211 2.37 -18.47 34.81
CA GLU A 211 3.51 -17.70 34.29
C GLU A 211 3.55 -17.73 32.76
N LEU A 212 3.31 -18.90 32.15
CA LEU A 212 3.27 -19.07 30.70
C LEU A 212 2.10 -18.32 30.06
N GLU A 213 0.92 -18.35 30.68
CA GLU A 213 -0.25 -17.60 30.20
C GLU A 213 -0.01 -16.09 30.25
N VAL A 214 0.52 -15.61 31.38
CA VAL A 214 0.91 -14.20 31.53
C VAL A 214 2.00 -13.81 30.54
N ALA A 215 2.99 -14.67 30.30
CA ALA A 215 4.03 -14.45 29.30
C ALA A 215 3.45 -14.32 27.89
N ARG A 216 2.53 -15.21 27.50
CA ARG A 216 1.81 -15.14 26.22
C ARG A 216 1.01 -13.86 26.07
N GLN A 217 0.32 -13.43 27.12
CA GLN A 217 -0.41 -12.15 27.13
C GLN A 217 0.54 -10.96 26.92
N LYS A 218 1.68 -10.92 27.62
CA LYS A 218 2.69 -9.87 27.45
C LYS A 218 3.26 -9.83 26.03
N VAL A 219 3.52 -10.99 25.41
CA VAL A 219 3.94 -11.06 24.00
C VAL A 219 2.86 -10.47 23.09
N HIS A 220 1.60 -10.88 23.30
CA HIS A 220 0.46 -10.39 22.52
C HIS A 220 0.31 -8.87 22.65
N ASP A 221 0.32 -8.35 23.87
CA ASP A 221 0.17 -6.92 24.16
C ASP A 221 1.33 -6.10 23.59
N GLY A 222 2.56 -6.61 23.68
CA GLY A 222 3.74 -6.00 23.08
C GLY A 222 3.62 -5.90 21.56
N LEU A 223 3.22 -6.98 20.88
CA LEU A 223 3.00 -6.95 19.43
C LEU A 223 1.84 -6.02 19.06
N LYS A 224 0.72 -6.09 19.80
CA LYS A 224 -0.46 -5.26 19.59
C LYS A 224 -0.13 -3.77 19.74
N HIS A 225 0.68 -3.41 20.73
CA HIS A 225 1.13 -2.04 20.93
C HIS A 225 1.79 -1.47 19.66
N TRP A 226 2.71 -2.22 19.06
CA TRP A 226 3.39 -1.79 17.84
C TRP A 226 2.46 -1.76 16.63
N VAL A 227 1.62 -2.78 16.44
CA VAL A 227 0.61 -2.77 15.36
C VAL A 227 -0.30 -1.55 15.47
N ASP A 228 -0.79 -1.25 16.68
CA ASP A 228 -1.63 -0.08 16.95
C ASP A 228 -0.87 1.22 16.73
N PHE A 229 0.41 1.31 17.12
CA PHE A 229 1.25 2.47 16.88
C PHE A 229 1.33 2.82 15.40
N PHE A 230 1.64 1.86 14.53
CA PHE A 230 1.73 2.11 13.09
C PHE A 230 0.38 2.42 12.47
N ARG A 231 -0.68 1.66 12.81
CA ARG A 231 -2.03 1.88 12.28
C ARG A 231 -2.67 3.20 12.70
N LYS A 232 -2.46 3.63 13.94
CA LYS A 232 -3.03 4.89 14.46
C LYS A 232 -2.17 6.09 14.10
N SER A 233 -0.95 5.88 13.62
CA SER A 233 -0.11 6.99 13.16
C SER A 233 -0.71 7.61 11.90
N GLY A 234 -0.80 8.95 11.85
CA GLY A 234 -1.08 9.66 10.60
C GLY A 234 0.14 9.75 9.67
N LYS A 235 1.28 9.19 10.09
CA LYS A 235 2.57 9.28 9.40
C LYS A 235 2.81 8.10 8.48
N TYR A 236 2.47 6.90 8.93
CA TYR A 236 2.68 5.65 8.21
C TYR A 236 1.36 5.17 7.62
N LEU A 237 1.42 4.68 6.38
CA LEU A 237 0.24 4.21 5.67
C LEU A 237 0.25 2.68 5.61
N GLU A 238 -0.87 2.05 5.96
CA GLU A 238 -1.06 0.63 5.68
C GLU A 238 -1.27 0.45 4.17
N VAL A 239 -0.33 -0.24 3.52
CA VAL A 239 -0.35 -0.43 2.06
C VAL A 239 -0.70 -1.85 1.64
N GLY A 240 -0.52 -2.83 2.53
CA GLY A 240 -0.61 -4.23 2.10
C GLY A 240 -0.36 -5.29 3.16
N ARG A 241 -0.12 -6.52 2.70
CA ARG A 241 0.21 -7.69 3.53
C ARG A 241 1.34 -8.52 2.93
N VAL A 242 2.09 -9.18 3.81
CA VAL A 242 3.13 -10.14 3.43
C VAL A 242 2.49 -11.52 3.25
N LYS A 243 2.61 -12.09 2.05
CA LYS A 243 2.15 -13.45 1.74
C LYS A 243 3.27 -14.45 2.01
N ARG A 244 2.98 -15.46 2.80
CA ARG A 244 3.86 -16.61 3.06
C ARG A 244 3.16 -17.90 2.65
N GLU A 245 3.94 -18.97 2.51
CA GLU A 245 3.39 -20.31 2.28
C GLU A 245 2.57 -20.78 3.48
N ASP A 246 1.54 -21.58 3.23
CA ASP A 246 0.79 -22.23 4.30
C ASP A 246 1.71 -23.22 5.05
N GLY A 247 1.61 -23.25 6.39
CA GLY A 247 2.45 -24.10 7.23
C GLY A 247 3.94 -23.70 7.30
N TRP A 248 4.31 -22.49 6.88
CA TRP A 248 5.71 -22.02 6.93
C TRP A 248 6.35 -22.11 8.32
N LEU A 249 5.56 -21.96 9.38
CA LEU A 249 6.01 -22.07 10.78
C LEU A 249 6.53 -23.47 11.10
N GLU A 250 5.89 -24.52 10.59
CA GLU A 250 6.29 -25.91 10.86
C GLU A 250 7.58 -26.29 10.11
N LYS A 251 7.74 -25.75 8.90
CA LYS A 251 8.96 -25.92 8.08
C LYS A 251 10.15 -25.17 8.66
N THR A 252 9.91 -24.06 9.35
CA THR A 252 10.95 -23.16 9.85
C THR A 252 11.36 -23.57 11.26
N LYS A 253 12.67 -23.72 11.48
CA LYS A 253 13.23 -23.94 12.82
C LYS A 253 12.86 -22.78 13.74
N GLN A 254 12.39 -23.10 14.95
CA GLN A 254 12.07 -22.09 15.96
C GLN A 254 13.29 -21.18 16.23
N PRO A 255 13.14 -19.85 16.11
CA PRO A 255 14.19 -18.91 16.45
C PRO A 255 14.51 -18.99 17.95
N LYS A 256 15.80 -18.94 18.27
CA LYS A 256 16.25 -18.82 19.66
C LYS A 256 16.01 -17.38 20.14
N LEU A 257 15.88 -17.22 21.46
CA LEU A 257 15.86 -15.89 22.04
C LEU A 257 17.23 -15.22 21.86
N CYS A 258 17.25 -13.94 21.51
CA CYS A 258 18.47 -13.16 21.40
C CYS A 258 19.14 -12.98 22.77
N GLN A 259 20.46 -12.76 22.77
CA GLN A 259 21.25 -12.64 24.00
C GLN A 259 20.75 -11.52 24.91
N ARG A 260 20.45 -10.34 24.36
CA ARG A 260 19.95 -9.20 25.13
C ARG A 260 18.63 -9.50 25.85
N ALA A 261 17.71 -10.20 25.18
CA ALA A 261 16.44 -10.59 25.81
C ALA A 261 16.64 -11.72 26.84
N GLN A 262 17.60 -12.61 26.61
CA GLN A 262 17.97 -13.65 27.57
C GLN A 262 18.57 -13.07 28.86
N GLU A 263 19.44 -12.07 28.75
CA GLU A 263 20.06 -11.36 29.88
C GLU A 263 19.06 -10.52 30.68
N GLY A 264 17.97 -10.07 30.04
CA GLY A 264 16.90 -9.32 30.70
C GLY A 264 15.99 -10.16 31.61
N ARG A 265 16.15 -11.49 31.63
CA ARG A 265 15.31 -12.39 32.43
C ARG A 265 15.70 -12.34 33.90
N VAL A 266 14.69 -12.32 34.77
CA VAL A 266 14.84 -12.24 36.22
C VAL A 266 14.49 -13.59 36.85
N ARG A 267 15.11 -13.92 37.97
CA ARG A 267 14.79 -15.12 38.75
C ARG A 267 13.44 -14.97 39.46
N ARG A 268 12.78 -16.08 39.76
CA ARG A 268 11.59 -16.06 40.63
C ARG A 268 11.95 -15.47 41.99
N LYS A 269 10.98 -14.83 42.64
CA LYS A 269 11.13 -14.33 44.01
C LYS A 269 10.65 -15.40 44.99
N VAL A 270 11.22 -15.42 46.19
CA VAL A 270 10.79 -16.34 47.24
C VAL A 270 9.36 -15.99 47.67
N PRO A 271 8.48 -16.99 47.91
CA PRO A 271 7.13 -16.75 48.42
C PRO A 271 7.14 -15.85 49.67
N GLY A 272 6.48 -14.69 49.59
CA GLY A 272 6.36 -13.73 50.69
C GLY A 272 7.31 -12.52 50.64
N GLU A 273 8.36 -12.52 49.80
CA GLU A 273 9.21 -11.34 49.59
C GLU A 273 8.58 -10.30 48.64
N GLU A 274 7.58 -10.69 47.87
CA GLU A 274 6.91 -9.83 46.89
C GLU A 274 6.24 -8.58 47.50
N LYS A 275 5.90 -8.61 48.79
CA LYS A 275 5.18 -7.54 49.49
C LYS A 275 6.06 -6.40 50.03
N LYS A 276 7.39 -6.46 49.85
CA LYS A 276 8.33 -5.51 50.49
C LYS A 276 8.82 -4.36 49.60
N ASN A 277 8.43 -4.32 48.33
CA ASN A 277 8.84 -3.27 47.38
C ASN A 277 7.63 -2.54 46.79
#